data_AF-A0A524HIM8-F1
#
_entry.id   AF-A0A524HIM8-F1
#
_cell.length_a   1.000
_cell.length_b   1.000
_cell.length_c   1.000
_cell.angle_alpha   90.00
_cell.angle_beta   90.00
_cell.angle_gamma   90.00
#
_symmetry.space_group_name_H-M   'P 1'
#
loop_
_entity.id
_entity.type
_entity.pdbx_description
1 polymer ?
#
loop_
_entity_poly.entity_id
_entity_poly.type
_entity_poly.pdbx_seq_one_letter_code
_entity_poly.pdbx_strand_id
1 'polypeptide(L)' 'MTQVLFVCTGNTCRSPLAEALLQRKLAERGVDGVVVGSAGTGAWEGAPASEG' A
#
# COMPACT_ATOMS: atom_id res chain seq x y z
N MET A 1 17.91 -4.07 -0.67
CA MET A 1 16.55 -3.94 -0.10
C MET A 1 15.79 -3.00 -1.00
N THR A 2 14.65 -3.43 -1.54
CA THR A 2 13.86 -2.64 -2.49
C THR A 2 12.65 -2.06 -1.77
N GLN A 3 12.29 -0.80 -2.06
CA GLN A 3 11.11 -0.17 -1.49
C GLN A 3 10.11 0.19 -2.58
N VAL A 4 8.84 -0.11 -2.35
CA VAL A 4 7.73 0.19 -3.25
C VAL A 4 6.71 1.04 -2.50
N LEU A 5 6.41 2.23 -3.04
CA LEU A 5 5.39 3.13 -2.50
C LEU A 5 4.27 3.31 -3.51
N PHE A 6 3.05 2.88 -3.15
CA PHE A 6 1.86 3.16 -3.94
C PHE A 6 1.28 4.52 -3.58
N VAL A 7 1.03 5.37 -4.58
CA VAL A 7 0.49 6.71 -4.37
C VAL A 7 -0.84 6.86 -5.09
N CYS A 8 -1.84 7.39 -4.39
CA CYS A 8 -3.08 7.87 -5.00
C CYS A 8 -3.44 9.26 -4.46
N THR A 9 -4.68 9.73 -4.67
CA THR A 9 -5.08 11.05 -4.17
C THR A 9 -5.29 11.05 -2.66
N GLY A 10 -6.16 10.18 -2.14
CA GLY A 10 -6.62 10.23 -0.75
C GLY A 10 -6.00 9.20 0.20
N ASN A 11 -5.25 8.22 -0.31
CA ASN A 11 -4.74 7.08 0.46
C ASN A 11 -5.80 6.26 1.23
N THR A 12 -7.04 6.23 0.76
CA THR A 12 -8.14 5.50 1.43
C THR A 12 -8.66 4.30 0.64
N CYS A 13 -8.60 4.32 -0.70
CA CYS A 13 -9.13 3.22 -1.53
C CYS A 13 -8.02 2.51 -2.32
N ARG A 14 -7.44 3.20 -3.32
CA ARG A 14 -6.59 2.58 -4.35
C ARG A 14 -5.21 2.15 -3.81
N SER A 15 -4.49 3.08 -3.16
CA SER A 15 -3.12 2.78 -2.72
C SER A 15 -3.02 1.83 -1.52
N PRO A 16 -3.89 1.87 -0.49
CA PRO A 16 -3.88 0.85 0.57
C PRO A 16 -4.25 -0.54 0.06
N LEU A 17 -5.20 -0.63 -0.89
CA LEU A 17 -5.54 -1.90 -1.54
C LEU A 17 -4.35 -2.49 -2.30
N ALA A 18 -3.64 -1.66 -3.06
CA ALA A 18 -2.46 -2.09 -3.81
C ALA A 18 -1.31 -2.56 -2.89
N GLU A 19 -1.09 -1.85 -1.78
CA GLU A 19 -0.13 -2.26 -0.74
C GLU A 19 -0.46 -3.65 -0.18
N ALA A 20 -1.70 -3.85 0.30
CA ALA A 20 -2.12 -5.12 0.87
C ALA A 20 -2.05 -6.28 -0.14
N LEU A 21 -2.45 -6.03 -1.39
CA LEU A 21 -2.38 -7.04 -2.45
C LEU A 21 -0.94 -7.41 -2.81
N LEU A 22 -0.02 -6.44 -2.89
CA LEU A 22 1.38 -6.73 -3.20
C LEU A 22 2.06 -7.46 -2.05
N GLN A 23 1.87 -7.02 -0.80
CA GLN A 23 2.38 -7.71 0.39
C GLN A 23 1.93 -9.17 0.41
N ARG A 24 0.64 -9.43 0.16
CA ARG A 24 0.10 -10.78 0.09
C ARG A 24 0.77 -11.61 -1.00
N LYS A 25 0.92 -11.06 -2.21
CA LYS A 25 1.55 -11.76 -3.35
C LYS A 25 3.03 -12.04 -3.13
N LEU A 26 3.76 -11.14 -2.46
CA LEU A 26 5.17 -11.36 -2.12
C LEU A 26 5.31 -12.52 -1.13
N ALA A 27 4.47 -12.55 -0.09
CA ALA A 27 4.42 -13.65 0.87
C ALA A 27 4.03 -14.98 0.21
N GLU A 28 2.99 -15.01 -0.63
CA GLU A 28 2.55 -16.20 -1.38
C GLU A 28 3.66 -16.77 -2.28
N ARG A 29 4.61 -15.92 -2.73
CA ARG A 29 5.70 -16.31 -3.63
C ARG A 29 7.05 -16.50 -2.94
N GLY A 30 7.13 -16.30 -1.62
CA GLY A 30 8.38 -16.36 -0.86
C GLY A 30 9.40 -15.32 -1.31
N VAL A 31 8.95 -14.13 -1.73
CA VAL A 31 9.83 -13.04 -2.17
C VAL A 31 10.12 -12.14 -0.97
N ASP A 32 11.36 -12.17 -0.51
CA ASP A 32 11.85 -11.36 0.61
C ASP A 32 12.60 -10.10 0.13
N GLY A 33 12.89 -9.20 1.09
CA GLY A 33 13.73 -8.03 0.86
C GLY A 33 13.05 -6.84 0.17
N VAL A 34 11.71 -6.88 0.07
CA VAL A 34 10.87 -5.80 -0.47
C VAL A 34 10.02 -5.21 0.66
N VAL A 35 10.13 -3.90 0.87
CA VAL A 35 9.25 -3.14 1.77
C VAL A 35 8.17 -2.47 0.91
N VAL A 36 6.91 -2.62 1.29
CA VAL A 36 5.78 -2.04 0.57
C VAL A 36 5.05 -1.09 1.50
N GLY A 37 4.73 0.11 1.01
CA GLY A 37 3.89 1.08 1.70
C GLY A 37 2.94 1.79 0.74
N SER A 38 2.06 2.62 1.30
CA SER A 38 1.18 3.50 0.53
C SER A 38 1.15 4.93 1.09
N ALA A 39 0.81 5.88 0.21
CA ALA A 39 0.63 7.29 0.55
C ALA A 39 -0.45 7.94 -0.34
N GLY A 40 -0.80 9.19 -0.01
CA GLY A 40 -1.71 10.00 -0.81
C GLY A 40 -1.23 11.44 -0.94
N THR A 41 -1.39 12.01 -2.13
CA THR A 41 -0.96 13.39 -2.41
C THR A 41 -1.79 14.45 -1.65
N GLY A 42 -2.98 14.07 -1.20
CA GLY A 42 -3.86 14.89 -0.35
C GLY A 42 -4.52 14.03 0.74
N ALA A 43 -3.79 13.05 1.27
CA ALA A 43 -4.26 12.24 2.37
C ALA A 43 -4.37 13.09 3.65
N TRP A 44 -5.40 12.82 4.44
CA TRP A 44 -5.49 13.34 5.80
C TRP A 44 -4.85 12.34 6.76
N GLU A 45 -4.03 12.82 7.69
CA GLU A 45 -3.32 11.95 8.62
C GLU A 45 -4.30 11.20 9.54
N GLY A 46 -4.14 9.87 9.62
CA GLY A 46 -5.03 9.01 10.41
C GLY A 46 -6.37 8.67 9.75
N ALA A 47 -6.62 9.11 8.50
CA ALA A 47 -7.79 8.65 7.77
C ALA A 47 -7.70 7.13 7.51
N PRO A 48 -8.73 6.33 7.88
CA PRO A 48 -8.69 4.90 7.67
C PRO A 48 -8.83 4.56 6.18
N ALA A 49 -8.41 3.35 5.82
CA ALA A 49 -8.81 2.77 4.55
C ALA A 49 -10.36 2.68 4.49
N SER A 50 -10.93 2.94 3.32
CA SER A 50 -12.36 2.80 3.07
C SER A 50 -12.77 1.33 3.20
N GLU A 51 -13.93 1.09 3.80
CA GLU A 51 -14.46 -0.27 3.99
C GLU A 51 -15.05 -0.90 2.71
N GLY A 52 -15.21 -0.09 1.65
CA GLY A 52 -15.87 -0.48 0.40
C GLY A 52 -17.33 -0.07 0.36
#